data_AF-A0A140LCK3-F1
#
_entry.id   AF-A0A140LCK3-F1
#
_cell.length_a   1.000
_cell.length_b   1.000
_cell.length_c   1.000
_cell.angle_alpha   90.00
_cell.angle_beta   90.00
_cell.angle_gamma   90.00
#
_symmetry.space_group_name_H-M   'P 1'
#
loop_
_entity.id
_entity.type
_entity.pdbx_description
1 polymer ?
#
loop_
_entity_poly.entity_id
_entity_poly.type
_entity_poly.pdbx_seq_one_letter_code
_entity_poly.pdbx_strand_id
1 'polypeptide(L)' 'MPENFYFAYGYNEQNRTATRLYRFIGGNFERYDPISRDWKPDPEQCRIFIGEDWEYDEITEEQALEITKNWNYN' A
#
# COMPACT_ATOMS: atom_id res chain seq x y z
N MET A 1 4.42 18.04 -7.75
CA MET A 1 4.68 16.85 -6.92
C MET A 1 3.82 15.72 -7.45
N PRO A 2 4.23 14.46 -7.32
CA PRO A 2 3.39 13.34 -7.74
C PRO A 2 2.05 13.39 -7.02
N GLU A 3 0.99 12.94 -7.67
CA GLU A 3 -0.33 12.83 -7.03
C GLU A 3 -0.29 11.77 -5.92
N ASN A 4 -1.22 11.90 -4.98
CA ASN A 4 -1.39 10.90 -3.93
C ASN A 4 -1.94 9.61 -4.56
N PHE A 5 -1.40 8.45 -4.18
CA PHE A 5 -1.92 7.17 -4.66
C PHE A 5 -1.73 6.05 -3.63
N TYR A 6 -2.51 4.99 -3.79
CA TYR A 6 -2.46 3.78 -2.99
C TYR A 6 -2.06 2.61 -3.88
N PHE A 7 -1.29 1.69 -3.31
CA PHE A 7 -0.84 0.53 -4.06
C PHE A 7 -0.59 -0.66 -3.13
N ALA A 8 -0.69 -1.86 -3.70
CA ALA A 8 -0.58 -3.10 -2.96
C ALA A 8 0.25 -4.13 -3.74
N TYR A 9 0.91 -5.01 -2.99
CA TYR A 9 1.59 -6.18 -3.54
C TYR A 9 0.75 -7.42 -3.31
N GLY A 10 0.59 -8.22 -4.37
CA GLY A 10 -0.23 -9.42 -4.35
C GLY A 10 -1.67 -9.11 -3.98
N TYR A 11 -2.24 -8.05 -4.57
CA TYR A 11 -3.62 -7.67 -4.32
C TYR A 11 -4.56 -8.75 -4.86
N ASN A 12 -5.43 -9.25 -3.99
CA ASN A 12 -6.48 -10.18 -4.36
C ASN A 12 -7.82 -9.46 -4.25
N GLU A 13 -8.36 -9.04 -5.39
CA GLU A 13 -9.64 -8.33 -5.45
C GLU A 13 -10.80 -9.17 -4.89
N GLN A 14 -10.86 -10.48 -5.17
CA GLN A 14 -11.96 -11.33 -4.72
C GLN A 14 -12.06 -11.41 -3.20
N ASN A 15 -10.91 -11.45 -2.53
CA ASN A 15 -10.81 -11.58 -1.08
C ASN A 15 -10.56 -10.24 -0.37
N ARG A 16 -10.34 -9.15 -1.12
CA ARG A 16 -9.92 -7.84 -0.60
C ARG A 16 -8.74 -7.95 0.36
N THR A 17 -7.70 -8.67 -0.05
CA THR A 17 -6.46 -8.85 0.72
C THR A 17 -5.23 -8.44 -0.09
N ALA A 18 -4.12 -8.18 0.61
CA ALA A 18 -2.82 -7.91 0.02
C ALA A 18 -1.71 -8.47 0.91
N THR A 19 -0.54 -8.73 0.32
CA THR A 19 0.66 -9.13 1.07
C THR A 19 1.35 -7.92 1.69
N ARG A 20 1.32 -6.78 0.99
CA ARG A 20 1.79 -5.48 1.49
C ARG A 20 0.87 -4.40 0.95
N LEU A 21 0.63 -3.37 1.77
CA LEU A 21 -0.21 -2.24 1.42
C LEU A 21 0.56 -0.95 1.71
N TYR A 22 0.53 -0.04 0.74
CA TYR A 22 1.28 1.20 0.75
C TYR A 22 0.43 2.38 0.30
N ARG A 23 0.88 3.58 0.65
CA ARG A 23 0.38 4.83 0.12
C ARG A 23 1.50 5.82 -0.07
N PHE A 24 1.35 6.68 -1.07
CA PHE A 24 2.17 7.86 -1.25
C PHE A 24 1.30 9.08 -0.97
N ILE A 25 1.51 9.75 0.17
CA ILE A 25 0.71 10.90 0.60
C ILE A 25 1.62 12.08 0.92
N GLY A 26 1.39 13.22 0.29
CA GLY A 26 2.10 14.46 0.60
C GLY A 26 3.62 14.35 0.41
N GLY A 27 4.08 13.56 -0.56
CA GLY A 27 5.51 13.36 -0.83
C GLY A 27 6.17 12.22 -0.07
N ASN A 28 5.44 11.51 0.79
CA ASN A 28 6.00 10.46 1.64
C ASN A 28 5.40 9.10 1.31
N PHE A 29 6.27 8.08 1.26
CA PHE A 29 5.84 6.69 1.21
C PHE A 29 5.60 6.16 2.61
N GLU A 30 4.46 5.49 2.78
CA GLU A 30 4.10 4.83 4.02
C GLU A 30 3.59 3.43 3.73
N ARG A 31 3.96 2.49 4.59
CA ARG A 31 3.48 1.12 4.59
C ARG A 31 2.48 0.93 5.71
N TYR A 32 1.37 0.24 5.44
CA TYR A 32 0.46 -0.17 6.50
C TYR A 32 1.11 -1.25 7.35
N ASP A 33 1.32 -0.97 8.63
CA ASP A 33 1.66 -1.95 9.65
C ASP A 33 0.36 -2.48 10.26
N PRO A 34 0.00 -3.75 9.98
CA PRO A 34 -1.22 -4.30 10.53
C PRO A 34 -1.15 -4.42 12.06
N ILE A 35 0.03 -4.39 12.71
CA ILE A 35 0.19 -4.75 14.14
C ILE A 35 -0.25 -3.56 14.96
N SER A 36 0.33 -2.41 14.66
CA SER A 36 -0.11 -1.15 15.22
C SER A 36 -1.38 -0.60 14.57
N ARG A 37 -1.84 -1.19 13.45
CA ARG A 37 -2.96 -0.69 12.62
C ARG A 37 -2.74 0.75 12.16
N ASP A 38 -1.50 1.06 11.84
CA ASP A 38 -1.03 2.40 11.50
C ASP A 38 -0.21 2.38 10.21
N TRP A 39 -0.14 3.53 9.56
CA TRP A 39 0.79 3.78 8.48
C TRP A 39 2.15 4.18 9.05
N LYS A 40 3.21 3.49 8.62
CA LYS A 40 4.59 3.76 9.03
C LYS A 40 5.42 4.25 7.84
N PRO A 41 6.34 5.21 8.03
CA PRO A 41 7.21 5.66 6.94
C PRO A 41 8.00 4.50 6.33
N ASP A 42 8.02 4.42 5.01
CA ASP A 42 8.82 3.44 4.25
C ASP A 42 9.47 4.12 3.02
N PRO A 43 10.44 5.04 3.23
CA PRO A 43 11.00 5.88 2.18
C PRO A 43 11.77 5.10 1.10
N GLU A 44 12.21 3.87 1.39
CA GLU A 44 12.87 3.00 0.41
C GLU A 44 11.95 2.61 -0.75
N GLN A 45 10.63 2.71 -0.54
CA GLN A 45 9.64 2.43 -1.58
C GLN A 45 9.64 3.47 -2.72
N CYS A 46 10.45 4.53 -2.62
CA CYS A 46 10.74 5.44 -3.74
C CYS A 46 11.34 4.76 -4.98
N ARG A 47 11.83 3.51 -4.86
CA ARG A 47 12.25 2.65 -5.97
C ARG A 47 11.20 2.50 -7.09
N ILE A 48 9.92 2.67 -6.78
CA ILE A 48 8.83 2.69 -7.77
C ILE A 48 9.04 3.82 -8.79
N PHE A 49 9.45 5.00 -8.33
CA PHE A 49 9.60 6.17 -9.21
C PHE A 49 10.81 6.09 -10.13
N ILE A 50 11.81 5.28 -9.79
CA ILE A 50 13.00 5.05 -10.61
C ILE A 50 12.87 3.80 -11.49
N GLY A 51 11.70 3.14 -11.48
CA GLY A 51 11.44 1.98 -12.33
C GLY A 51 12.22 0.73 -11.90
N GLU A 52 12.52 0.58 -10.60
CA GLU A 52 13.15 -0.63 -10.07
C GLU A 52 12.13 -1.63 -9.49
N ASP A 53 10.85 -1.26 -9.41
CA ASP A 53 9.79 -2.05 -8.80
C ASP A 53 8.49 -1.88 -9.60
N TRP A 54 8.02 -2.97 -10.21
CA TRP A 54 6.89 -2.98 -11.17
C TRP A 54 5.77 -3.94 -10.78
N GLU A 55 5.96 -4.73 -9.72
CA GLU A 55 5.04 -5.82 -9.33
C GLU A 55 4.00 -5.35 -8.29
N TYR A 56 3.51 -4.12 -8.45
CA TYR A 56 2.45 -3.57 -7.60
C TYR A 56 1.19 -3.30 -8.42
N ASP A 57 0.05 -3.45 -7.75
CA ASP A 57 -1.24 -3.03 -8.26
C ASP A 57 -1.57 -1.66 -7.67
N GLU A 58 -1.84 -0.67 -8.52
CA GLU A 58 -2.44 0.59 -8.08
C GLU A 58 -3.91 0.31 -7.70
N ILE A 59 -4.31 0.80 -6.53
CA ILE A 59 -5.64 0.57 -5.97
C ILE A 59 -6.24 1.90 -5.51
N THR A 60 -7.57 1.94 -5.37
CA THR A 60 -8.23 3.12 -4.81
C THR A 60 -8.05 3.20 -3.29
N GLU A 61 -8.28 4.38 -2.74
CA GLU A 61 -8.32 4.56 -1.28
C GLU A 61 -9.37 3.67 -0.63
N GLU A 62 -10.55 3.49 -1.25
CA GLU A 62 -11.59 2.61 -0.73
C GLU A 62 -11.12 1.15 -0.68
N GLN A 63 -10.44 0.67 -1.72
CA GLN A 63 -9.86 -0.67 -1.73
C GLN A 63 -8.79 -0.83 -0.65
N ALA A 64 -7.92 0.17 -0.45
CA ALA A 64 -6.96 0.18 0.65
C ALA A 64 -7.66 0.09 2.02
N LEU A 65 -8.73 0.88 2.23
CA LEU A 65 -9.52 0.85 3.46
C LEU A 65 -10.18 -0.51 3.69
N GLU A 66 -10.71 -1.16 2.66
CA GLU A 66 -11.25 -2.53 2.76
C GLU A 66 -10.17 -3.53 3.17
N ILE A 67 -8.98 -3.46 2.56
CA ILE A 67 -7.84 -4.31 2.92
C ILE A 67 -7.45 -4.11 4.40
N THR A 68 -7.37 -2.87 4.89
CA THR A 68 -7.01 -2.60 6.30
C THR A 68 -8.03 -3.20 7.28
N LYS A 69 -9.33 -3.22 6.93
CA LYS A 69 -10.40 -3.80 7.76
C LYS A 69 -10.35 -5.33 7.78
N ASN A 70 -9.98 -5.94 6.66
CA ASN A 70 -9.95 -7.39 6.48
C ASN A 70 -8.59 -8.02 6.82
N TRP A 71 -7.63 -7.22 7.32
CA TRP A 71 -6.30 -7.70 7.65
C TRP A 71 -6.35 -8.62 8.88
N ASN A 72 -6.49 -9.92 8.61
CA ASN A 72 -6.48 -10.94 9.63
C ASN A 72 -5.05 -11.40 9.93
N TYR A 73 -4.68 -11.36 11.20
CA TYR A 73 -3.51 -12.05 11.71
C TYR A 73 -3.70 -13.56 11.55
N ASN A 74 -2.87 -14.19 10.73
CA ASN A 74 -2.61 -15.63 10.86
C ASN A 74 -1.41 -15.82 11.80
#